data_AF-A0A7W9MH74-F1
#
_entry.id   AF-A0A7W9MH74-F1
#
_cell.length_a   1.000
_cell.length_b   1.000
_cell.length_c   1.000
_cell.angle_alpha   90.00
_cell.angle_beta   90.00
_cell.angle_gamma   90.00
#
_symmetry.space_group_name_H-M   'P 1'
#
loop_
_entity.id
_entity.type
_entity.pdbx_description
1 polymer ?
#
loop_
_entity_poly.entity_id
_entity_poly.type
_entity_poly.pdbx_seq_one_letter_code
_entity_poly.pdbx_strand_id
1 'polypeptide(L)'
;MIDFLRESDWSWQAVHRWSILYTLLYSLVLFLAGVAFLCWLFRARANAYAISPGVSHTYPAAFMVLGWSIPLVNLFVPKGIVDDIRATSRPGGLPPGSDLLRIRPSGQVRAWWLTWLAWWGAEITSTAVADTDAKALKTALLVADIVLAFAAALLAARVVMTITGLQEAARARARSGSAPPLGEPAPPGADDPVSYLGLVSLVVRDYDEAIAFYVGSLGLELLEDRLQDDGSRWVTVRPRGARETAVLLARAVTPVQEARVGDQVGGRVGLFLHTDDFVRDYGRMKAAGVAFEELPRQEFYGTVAAFQDLYGNRWNLLQSNASAVPG
;
A
#
# COMPACT_ATOMS: atom_id res chain seq x y z
N MET A 1 53.96 -21.86 37.53
CA MET A 1 52.72 -22.22 36.79
C MET A 1 51.54 -22.50 37.72
N ILE A 2 51.77 -23.01 38.95
CA ILE A 2 50.74 -23.14 39.99
C ILE A 2 50.38 -21.78 40.63
N ASP A 3 51.30 -20.81 40.67
CA ASP A 3 51.01 -19.47 41.23
C ASP A 3 50.24 -18.52 40.29
N PHE A 4 50.24 -18.76 38.97
CA PHE A 4 49.48 -17.93 38.01
C PHE A 4 47.96 -18.15 38.11
N LEU A 5 47.52 -19.29 38.65
CA LEU A 5 46.10 -19.58 38.91
C LEU A 5 45.66 -19.14 40.31
N ARG A 6 46.56 -18.58 41.12
CA ARG A 6 46.28 -18.12 42.50
C ARG A 6 45.98 -16.62 42.58
N GLU A 7 46.29 -15.85 41.52
CA GLU A 7 46.12 -14.39 41.47
C GLU A 7 44.93 -13.90 40.62
N SER A 8 44.15 -14.79 39.99
CA SER A 8 42.90 -14.35 39.36
C SER A 8 41.79 -14.25 40.41
N ASP A 9 41.80 -13.18 41.18
CA ASP A 9 40.73 -12.77 42.11
C ASP A 9 39.45 -12.39 41.34
N TRP A 10 38.90 -13.33 40.58
CA TRP A 10 37.50 -13.24 40.18
C TRP A 10 36.68 -13.46 41.43
N SER A 11 36.38 -12.37 42.14
CA SER A 11 35.45 -12.42 43.25
C SER A 11 34.14 -13.04 42.75
N TRP A 12 33.50 -13.90 43.55
CA TRP A 12 32.20 -14.48 43.21
C TRP A 12 31.17 -13.40 42.80
N GLN A 13 31.34 -12.18 43.32
CA GLN A 13 30.59 -10.99 42.90
C GLN A 13 30.81 -10.60 41.43
N ALA A 14 32.04 -10.64 40.93
CA ALA A 14 32.35 -10.37 39.53
C ALA A 14 31.72 -11.43 38.61
N VAL A 15 31.87 -12.72 38.92
CA VAL A 15 31.25 -13.82 38.15
C VAL A 15 29.72 -13.69 38.13
N HIS A 16 29.12 -13.38 39.27
CA HIS A 16 27.67 -13.17 39.37
C HIS A 16 27.21 -11.96 38.53
N ARG A 17 27.92 -10.82 38.59
CA ARG A 17 27.63 -9.63 37.77
C ARG A 17 27.71 -9.91 36.26
N TRP A 18 28.73 -10.64 35.82
CA TRP A 18 28.87 -11.03 34.40
C TRP A 18 27.78 -12.00 33.96
N SER A 19 27.39 -12.94 34.81
CA SER A 19 26.27 -13.86 34.55
C SER A 19 24.95 -13.10 34.39
N ILE A 20 24.66 -12.13 35.28
CA ILE A 20 23.47 -11.28 35.16
C ILE A 20 23.51 -10.49 33.84
N LEU A 21 24.64 -9.83 33.54
CA LEU A 21 24.77 -9.05 32.31
C LEU A 21 24.59 -9.91 31.06
N TYR A 22 25.19 -11.10 31.03
CA TYR A 22 25.01 -12.08 29.96
C TYR A 22 23.53 -12.45 29.79
N THR A 23 22.85 -12.83 30.88
CA THR A 23 21.43 -13.21 30.85
C THR A 23 20.55 -12.07 30.37
N LEU A 24 20.79 -10.84 30.83
CA LEU A 24 20.06 -9.65 30.38
C LEU A 24 20.27 -9.38 28.89
N LEU A 25 21.53 -9.41 28.42
CA LEU A 25 21.85 -9.16 27.02
C LEU A 25 21.26 -10.24 26.11
N TYR A 26 21.42 -11.51 26.49
CA TYR A 26 20.84 -12.64 25.79
C TYR A 26 19.31 -12.52 25.69
N SER A 27 18.65 -12.20 26.80
CA SER A 27 17.19 -12.01 26.84
C SER A 27 16.75 -10.83 25.96
N LEU A 28 17.50 -9.74 25.94
CA LEU A 28 17.23 -8.59 25.08
C LEU A 28 17.35 -8.95 23.60
N VAL A 29 18.38 -9.69 23.20
CA VAL A 29 18.57 -10.14 21.82
C VAL A 29 17.43 -11.05 21.39
N LEU A 30 17.03 -12.02 22.22
CA LEU A 30 15.89 -12.89 21.94
C LEU A 30 14.57 -12.10 21.83
N PHE A 31 14.37 -11.12 22.71
CA PHE A 31 13.18 -10.27 22.66
C PHE A 31 13.11 -9.48 21.36
N LEU A 32 14.20 -8.80 20.97
CA LEU A 32 14.27 -8.04 19.72
C LEU A 32 14.09 -8.93 18.48
N ALA A 33 14.70 -10.12 18.48
CA ALA A 33 14.50 -11.10 17.41
C ALA A 33 13.03 -11.56 17.33
N GLY A 34 12.38 -11.80 18.46
CA GLY A 34 10.96 -12.13 18.54
C GLY A 34 10.06 -11.02 17.99
N VAL A 35 10.32 -9.77 18.36
CA VAL A 35 9.60 -8.60 17.82
C VAL A 35 9.79 -8.48 16.31
N ALA A 36 11.03 -8.57 15.82
CA ALA A 36 11.33 -8.51 14.39
C ALA A 36 10.63 -9.65 13.62
N PHE A 37 10.64 -10.86 14.17
CA PHE A 37 9.94 -12.01 13.60
C PHE A 37 8.43 -11.79 13.55
N LEU A 38 7.81 -11.28 14.63
CA LEU A 38 6.38 -10.96 14.63
C LEU A 38 6.06 -9.87 13.60
N CYS A 39 6.82 -8.78 13.54
CA CYS A 39 6.64 -7.74 12.52
C CYS A 39 6.72 -8.33 11.10
N TRP A 40 7.70 -9.21 10.84
CA TRP A 40 7.80 -9.93 9.58
C TRP A 40 6.57 -10.81 9.33
N LEU A 41 6.09 -11.57 10.33
CA LEU A 41 4.94 -12.47 10.20
C LEU A 41 3.65 -11.71 9.86
N PHE A 42 3.40 -10.57 10.52
CA PHE A 42 2.28 -9.68 10.21
C PHE A 42 2.34 -9.17 8.77
N ARG A 43 3.52 -8.72 8.32
CA ARG A 43 3.73 -8.26 6.93
C ARG A 43 3.58 -9.40 5.92
N ALA A 44 4.13 -10.57 6.22
CA ALA A 44 4.03 -11.75 5.37
C ALA A 44 2.56 -12.18 5.19
N ARG A 45 1.75 -12.10 6.25
CA ARG A 45 0.31 -12.35 6.19
C ARG A 45 -0.45 -11.32 5.36
N ALA A 46 -0.14 -10.04 5.51
CA ALA A 46 -0.75 -8.99 4.69
C ALA A 46 -0.46 -9.18 3.19
N ASN A 47 0.79 -9.53 2.85
CA ASN A 47 1.16 -9.84 1.47
C ASN A 47 0.40 -11.07 0.93
N ALA A 48 0.21 -12.10 1.76
CA ALA A 48 -0.55 -13.28 1.39
C ALA A 48 -2.01 -12.95 1.02
N TYR A 49 -2.67 -12.06 1.75
CA TYR A 49 -4.02 -11.59 1.40
C TYR A 49 -4.07 -10.85 0.06
N ALA A 50 -3.03 -10.06 -0.25
CA ALA A 50 -2.95 -9.37 -1.53
C ALA A 50 -2.71 -10.33 -2.72
N ILE A 51 -1.97 -11.42 -2.50
CA ILE A 51 -1.69 -12.43 -3.53
C ILE A 51 -2.89 -13.35 -3.78
N SER A 52 -3.64 -13.71 -2.72
CA SER A 52 -4.82 -14.58 -2.81
C SER A 52 -6.06 -13.89 -2.22
N PRO A 53 -6.67 -12.91 -2.93
CA PRO A 53 -7.86 -12.23 -2.44
C PRO A 53 -9.04 -13.20 -2.24
N GLY A 54 -9.80 -13.00 -1.16
CA GLY A 54 -11.00 -13.81 -0.87
C GLY A 54 -10.71 -15.21 -0.29
N VAL A 55 -9.47 -15.49 0.13
CA VAL A 55 -9.13 -16.71 0.88
C VAL A 55 -9.03 -16.40 2.37
N SER A 56 -9.85 -17.09 3.16
CA SER A 56 -9.84 -16.97 4.63
C SER A 56 -8.75 -17.85 5.24
N HIS A 57 -7.89 -17.24 6.05
CA HIS A 57 -6.91 -17.97 6.86
C HIS A 57 -7.60 -18.65 8.05
N THR A 58 -7.10 -19.81 8.48
CA THR A 58 -7.70 -20.64 9.53
C THR A 58 -7.76 -19.92 10.88
N TYR A 59 -6.75 -19.12 11.20
CA TYR A 59 -6.65 -18.40 12.47
C TYR A 59 -6.84 -16.90 12.29
N PRO A 60 -7.67 -16.23 13.10
CA PRO A 60 -7.80 -14.77 13.13
C PRO A 60 -6.49 -14.05 13.47
N ALA A 61 -6.39 -12.75 13.14
CA ALA A 61 -5.19 -11.95 13.37
C ALA A 61 -4.74 -11.89 14.84
N ALA A 62 -5.68 -11.93 15.80
CA ALA A 62 -5.37 -11.96 17.23
C ALA A 62 -4.45 -13.13 17.63
N PHE A 63 -4.58 -14.27 16.94
CA PHE A 63 -3.76 -15.45 17.19
C PHE A 63 -2.32 -15.32 16.69
N MET A 64 -1.98 -14.27 15.93
CA MET A 64 -0.57 -14.00 15.60
C MET A 64 0.26 -13.54 16.79
N VAL A 65 -0.39 -13.10 17.88
CA VAL A 65 0.26 -12.83 19.17
C VAL A 65 -0.14 -13.90 20.19
N LEU A 66 -1.45 -14.12 20.37
CA LEU A 66 -1.96 -15.09 21.36
C LEU A 66 -1.46 -16.52 21.10
N GLY A 67 -1.26 -16.87 19.83
CA GLY A 67 -0.73 -18.16 19.44
C GLY A 67 0.68 -18.42 19.95
N TRP A 68 1.49 -17.39 20.19
CA TRP A 68 2.84 -17.55 20.73
C TRP A 68 2.89 -17.43 22.25
N SER A 69 1.92 -16.78 22.88
CA SER A 69 1.92 -16.52 24.32
C SER A 69 1.18 -17.57 25.16
N ILE A 70 0.23 -18.30 24.58
CA ILE A 70 -0.58 -19.29 25.32
C ILE A 70 0.04 -20.70 25.15
N PRO A 71 0.53 -21.37 26.21
CA PRO A 71 1.34 -22.59 26.09
C PRO A 71 0.72 -23.72 25.26
N LEU A 72 -0.55 -24.08 25.48
CA LEU A 72 -1.21 -25.16 24.72
C LEU A 72 -1.51 -24.77 23.27
N VAL A 73 -1.75 -23.48 23.03
CA VAL A 73 -2.04 -22.94 21.70
C VAL A 73 -0.76 -22.84 20.87
N ASN A 74 0.36 -22.51 21.52
CA ASN A 74 1.70 -22.40 20.94
C ASN A 74 2.15 -23.68 20.26
N LEU A 75 1.72 -24.86 20.72
CA LEU A 75 2.10 -26.14 20.10
C LEU A 75 1.58 -26.33 18.66
N PHE A 76 0.53 -25.62 18.25
CA PHE A 76 -0.14 -25.91 16.97
C PHE A 76 -0.43 -24.65 16.12
N VAL A 77 -0.87 -23.56 16.76
CA VAL A 77 -1.36 -22.38 16.03
C VAL A 77 -0.27 -21.65 15.27
N PRO A 78 0.92 -21.39 15.84
CA PRO A 78 2.00 -20.75 15.10
C PRO A 78 2.36 -21.49 13.81
N LYS A 79 2.49 -22.82 13.89
CA LYS A 79 2.72 -23.67 12.73
C LYS A 79 1.64 -23.47 11.67
N GLY A 80 0.37 -23.56 12.08
CA GLY A 80 -0.78 -23.41 11.18
C GLY A 80 -0.79 -22.05 10.47
N ILE A 81 -0.49 -20.97 11.19
CA ILE A 81 -0.38 -19.63 10.61
C ILE A 81 0.71 -19.58 9.52
N VAL A 82 1.88 -20.18 9.76
CA VAL A 82 2.96 -20.20 8.77
C VAL A 82 2.61 -21.08 7.56
N ASP A 83 1.95 -22.22 7.77
CA ASP A 83 1.46 -23.08 6.69
C ASP A 83 0.42 -22.34 5.82
N ASP A 84 -0.53 -21.63 6.42
CA ASP A 84 -1.53 -20.81 5.73
C ASP A 84 -0.85 -19.74 4.87
N ILE A 85 0.04 -18.93 5.46
CA ILE A 85 0.77 -17.87 4.76
C ILE A 85 1.55 -18.44 3.58
N ARG A 86 2.22 -19.58 3.76
CA ARG A 86 2.97 -20.22 2.67
C ARG A 86 2.03 -20.73 1.58
N ALA A 87 0.88 -21.30 1.94
CA ALA A 87 -0.10 -21.82 0.99
C ALA A 87 -0.69 -20.73 0.10
N THR A 88 -0.97 -19.55 0.67
CA THR A 88 -1.54 -18.37 -0.01
C THR A 88 -0.50 -17.48 -0.68
N SER A 89 0.79 -17.69 -0.43
CA SER A 89 1.88 -16.97 -1.10
C SER A 89 2.31 -17.57 -2.44
N ARG A 90 1.64 -18.63 -2.95
CA ARG A 90 2.04 -19.32 -4.19
C ARG A 90 1.99 -18.37 -5.41
N PRO A 91 2.95 -18.49 -6.36
CA PRO A 91 2.89 -17.77 -7.62
C PRO A 91 1.60 -18.12 -8.38
N GLY A 92 0.75 -17.13 -8.64
CA GLY A 92 -0.56 -17.30 -9.26
C GLY A 92 -1.75 -17.20 -8.28
N GLY A 93 -1.49 -17.16 -6.98
CA GLY A 93 -2.53 -17.06 -5.96
C GLY A 93 -3.41 -18.30 -5.87
N LEU A 94 -4.29 -18.32 -4.87
CA LEU A 94 -5.36 -19.30 -4.74
C LEU A 94 -6.70 -18.67 -5.15
N PRO A 95 -7.61 -19.44 -5.76
CA PRO A 95 -8.96 -18.96 -6.05
C PRO A 95 -9.72 -18.53 -4.77
N PRO A 96 -10.59 -17.51 -4.85
CA PRO A 96 -11.48 -17.15 -3.75
C PRO A 96 -12.27 -18.36 -3.24
N GLY A 97 -12.48 -18.44 -1.92
CA GLY A 97 -13.19 -19.57 -1.29
C GLY A 97 -12.39 -20.87 -1.19
N SER A 98 -11.09 -20.87 -1.51
CA SER A 98 -10.21 -22.02 -1.27
C SER A 98 -10.15 -22.38 0.22
N ASP A 99 -10.41 -23.64 0.55
CA ASP A 99 -10.32 -24.16 1.92
C ASP A 99 -8.88 -24.58 2.25
N LEU A 100 -8.20 -23.78 3.10
CA LEU A 100 -6.80 -24.02 3.47
C LEU A 100 -6.61 -25.31 4.26
N LEU A 101 -7.63 -25.81 4.98
CA LEU A 101 -7.53 -27.06 5.73
C LEU A 101 -7.35 -28.29 4.83
N ARG A 102 -7.74 -28.18 3.55
CA ARG A 102 -7.59 -29.24 2.55
C ARG A 102 -6.25 -29.20 1.81
N ILE A 103 -5.50 -28.11 1.95
CA ILE A 103 -4.21 -27.96 1.27
C ILE A 103 -3.16 -28.75 2.05
N ARG A 104 -2.39 -29.59 1.34
CA ARG A 104 -1.32 -30.37 1.97
C ARG A 104 -0.32 -29.45 2.69
N PRO A 105 -0.05 -29.68 3.99
CA PRO A 105 0.87 -28.85 4.77
C PRO A 105 2.31 -29.03 4.31
N SER A 106 3.11 -27.98 4.42
CA SER A 106 4.48 -27.96 3.89
C SER A 106 5.41 -28.90 4.66
N GLY A 107 6.13 -29.76 3.92
CA GLY A 107 7.17 -30.60 4.52
C GLY A 107 8.28 -29.77 5.19
N GLN A 108 8.59 -28.60 4.64
CA GLN A 108 9.59 -27.69 5.19
C GLN A 108 9.15 -27.06 6.51
N VAL A 109 7.91 -26.56 6.59
CA VAL A 109 7.36 -25.97 7.82
C VAL A 109 7.20 -27.05 8.88
N ARG A 110 6.85 -28.28 8.48
CA ARG A 110 6.78 -29.44 9.38
C ARG A 110 8.15 -29.84 9.94
N ALA A 111 9.18 -29.89 9.10
CA ALA A 111 10.54 -30.20 9.54
C ALA A 111 11.03 -29.18 10.56
N TRP A 112 10.90 -27.88 10.25
CA TRP A 112 11.21 -26.80 11.19
C TRP A 112 10.49 -26.98 12.53
N TRP A 113 9.17 -27.19 12.48
CA TRP A 113 8.36 -27.28 13.68
C TRP A 113 8.68 -28.50 14.55
N LEU A 114 8.91 -29.67 13.93
CA LEU A 114 9.29 -30.88 14.67
C LEU A 114 10.68 -30.76 15.30
N THR A 115 11.63 -30.13 14.62
CA THR A 115 12.95 -29.84 15.20
C THR A 115 12.84 -28.89 16.39
N TRP A 116 11.99 -27.86 16.29
CA TRP A 116 11.74 -26.95 17.41
C TRP A 116 11.08 -27.66 18.60
N LEU A 117 10.09 -28.52 18.36
CA LEU A 117 9.47 -29.33 19.42
C LEU A 117 10.47 -30.31 20.06
N ALA A 118 11.36 -30.91 19.27
CA ALA A 118 12.41 -31.79 19.77
C ALA A 118 13.42 -31.02 20.64
N TRP A 119 13.80 -29.80 20.23
CA TRP A 119 14.65 -28.92 21.02
C TRP A 119 14.02 -28.63 22.38
N TRP A 120 12.76 -28.19 22.39
CA TRP A 120 12.04 -27.90 23.62
C TRP A 120 11.86 -29.14 24.52
N GLY A 121 11.64 -30.32 23.93
CA GLY A 121 11.61 -31.59 24.66
C GLY A 121 12.95 -31.94 25.31
N ALA A 122 14.07 -31.64 24.66
CA ALA A 122 15.40 -31.82 25.23
C ALA A 122 15.63 -30.88 26.43
N GLU A 123 15.15 -29.64 26.35
CA GLU A 123 15.23 -28.65 27.44
C GLU A 123 14.41 -29.07 28.66
N ILE A 124 13.18 -29.55 28.46
CA ILE A 124 12.35 -30.11 29.53
C ILE A 124 13.02 -31.32 30.17
N THR A 125 13.55 -32.23 29.34
CA THR A 125 14.22 -33.43 29.85
C THR A 125 15.46 -33.05 30.66
N SER A 126 16.25 -32.09 30.17
CA SER A 126 17.42 -31.54 30.87
C SER A 126 17.03 -31.00 32.25
N THR A 127 15.93 -30.25 32.31
CA THR A 127 15.37 -29.72 33.56
C THR A 127 14.92 -30.85 34.51
N ALA A 128 14.22 -31.85 33.99
CA ALA A 128 13.69 -32.96 34.78
C ALA A 128 14.79 -33.86 35.37
N VAL A 129 15.94 -33.97 34.70
CA VAL A 129 17.09 -34.78 35.18
C VAL A 129 18.14 -33.96 35.93
N ALA A 130 17.90 -32.67 36.19
CA ALA A 130 18.88 -31.74 36.74
C ALA A 130 19.52 -32.23 38.06
N ASP A 131 18.75 -32.88 38.93
CA ASP A 131 19.22 -33.36 40.24
C ASP A 131 19.72 -34.82 40.23
N THR A 132 19.72 -35.48 39.06
CA THR A 132 20.15 -36.89 38.95
C THR A 132 21.65 -37.05 38.73
N ASP A 133 22.19 -38.23 38.99
CA ASP A 133 23.62 -38.53 38.81
C ASP A 133 23.99 -38.88 37.35
N ALA A 134 23.03 -38.75 36.41
CA ALA A 134 23.12 -39.21 35.03
C ALA A 134 24.01 -38.30 34.13
N LYS A 135 25.32 -38.24 34.44
CA LYS A 135 26.29 -37.37 33.75
C LYS A 135 26.33 -37.56 32.22
N ALA A 136 26.28 -38.81 31.75
CA ALA A 136 26.28 -39.11 30.32
C ALA A 136 25.04 -38.56 29.62
N LEU A 137 23.86 -38.73 30.23
CA LEU A 137 22.59 -38.23 29.70
C LEU A 137 22.56 -36.69 29.68
N LYS A 138 23.01 -36.03 30.76
CA LYS A 138 23.10 -34.57 30.84
C LYS A 138 24.02 -34.00 29.75
N THR A 139 25.17 -34.63 29.53
CA THR A 139 26.11 -34.22 28.47
C THR A 139 25.49 -34.36 27.09
N ALA A 140 24.79 -35.48 26.84
CA ALA A 140 24.09 -35.69 25.58
C ALA A 140 22.97 -34.64 25.35
N LEU A 141 22.22 -34.27 26.41
CA LEU A 141 21.17 -33.27 26.34
C LEU A 141 21.72 -31.86 26.05
N LEU A 142 22.88 -31.49 26.61
CA LEU A 142 23.55 -30.22 26.28
C LEU A 142 23.98 -30.15 24.82
N VAL A 143 24.52 -31.25 24.28
CA VAL A 143 24.88 -31.32 22.85
C VAL A 143 23.62 -31.26 21.98
N ALA A 144 22.56 -32.00 22.35
CA ALA A 144 21.30 -32.01 21.64
C ALA A 144 20.64 -30.62 21.63
N ASP A 145 20.70 -29.88 22.74
CA ASP A 145 20.19 -28.52 22.87
C ASP A 145 20.78 -27.59 21.80
N ILE A 146 22.11 -27.50 21.75
CA ILE A 146 22.82 -26.65 20.79
C ILE A 146 22.52 -27.05 19.34
N VAL A 147 22.57 -28.36 19.05
CA VAL A 147 22.37 -28.88 17.69
C VAL A 147 20.93 -28.64 17.22
N LEU A 148 19.94 -28.92 18.06
CA LEU A 148 18.53 -28.77 17.71
C LEU A 148 18.14 -27.29 17.63
N ALA A 149 18.65 -26.43 18.51
CA ALA A 149 18.45 -24.98 18.44
C ALA A 149 18.97 -24.42 17.11
N PHE A 150 20.21 -24.77 16.74
CA PHE A 150 20.82 -24.30 15.49
C PHE A 150 20.08 -24.84 14.26
N ALA A 151 19.73 -26.13 14.26
CA ALA A 151 18.95 -26.74 13.18
C ALA A 151 17.57 -26.09 13.03
N ALA A 152 16.86 -25.82 14.14
CA ALA A 152 15.57 -25.14 14.13
C ALA A 152 15.70 -23.72 13.57
N ALA A 153 16.74 -22.97 13.96
CA ALA A 153 17.00 -21.63 13.45
C ALA A 153 17.27 -21.62 11.93
N LEU A 154 18.10 -22.54 11.42
CA LEU A 154 18.36 -22.67 9.99
C LEU A 154 17.10 -23.04 9.20
N LEU A 155 16.29 -23.96 9.71
CA LEU A 155 15.02 -24.35 9.09
C LEU A 155 14.01 -23.20 9.10
N ALA A 156 13.93 -22.42 10.19
CA ALA A 156 13.12 -21.22 10.28
C ALA A 156 13.54 -20.17 9.25
N ALA A 157 14.84 -19.87 9.16
CA ALA A 157 15.41 -18.95 8.17
C ALA A 157 15.10 -19.42 6.75
N ARG A 158 15.21 -20.73 6.48
CA ARG A 158 14.81 -21.31 5.20
C ARG A 158 13.32 -21.10 4.92
N VAL A 159 12.44 -21.26 5.92
CA VAL A 159 10.99 -21.04 5.76
C VAL A 159 10.71 -19.57 5.40
N VAL A 160 11.34 -18.64 6.12
CA VAL A 160 11.27 -17.19 5.84
C VAL A 160 11.70 -16.90 4.40
N MET A 161 12.88 -17.37 4.00
CA MET A 161 13.40 -17.18 2.64
C MET A 161 12.49 -17.79 1.57
N THR A 162 11.94 -18.99 1.81
CA THR A 162 10.99 -19.62 0.89
C THR A 162 9.73 -18.76 0.73
N ILE A 163 9.14 -18.28 1.83
CA ILE A 163 7.93 -17.44 1.77
C ILE A 163 8.24 -16.13 1.04
N THR A 164 9.34 -15.46 1.40
CA THR A 164 9.76 -14.22 0.72
C THR A 164 9.93 -14.44 -0.79
N GLY A 165 10.63 -15.49 -1.20
CA GLY A 165 10.84 -15.81 -2.62
C GLY A 165 9.54 -16.12 -3.37
N LEU A 166 8.60 -16.83 -2.74
CA LEU A 166 7.28 -17.08 -3.31
C LEU A 166 6.50 -15.76 -3.52
N GLN A 167 6.55 -14.86 -2.53
CA GLN A 167 5.90 -13.54 -2.60
C GLN A 167 6.56 -12.64 -3.64
N GLU A 168 7.89 -12.67 -3.77
CA GLU A 168 8.62 -11.95 -4.82
C GLU A 168 8.28 -12.48 -6.21
N ALA A 169 8.20 -13.80 -6.39
CA ALA A 169 7.78 -14.42 -7.64
C ALA A 169 6.32 -14.06 -7.99
N ALA A 170 5.41 -14.05 -7.01
CA ALA A 170 4.03 -13.60 -7.21
C ALA A 170 3.96 -12.12 -7.63
N ARG A 171 4.75 -11.24 -7.01
CA ARG A 171 4.87 -9.82 -7.40
C ARG A 171 5.50 -9.64 -8.78
N ALA A 172 6.50 -10.45 -9.13
CA ALA A 172 7.10 -10.44 -10.45
C ALA A 172 6.08 -10.86 -11.51
N ARG A 173 5.27 -11.89 -11.23
CA ARG A 173 4.18 -12.34 -12.11
C ARG A 173 3.07 -11.30 -12.24
N ALA A 174 2.70 -10.63 -11.16
CA ALA A 174 1.73 -9.53 -11.21
C ALA A 174 2.24 -8.38 -12.09
N ARG A 175 3.53 -8.03 -11.99
CA ARG A 175 4.18 -7.04 -12.87
C ARG A 175 4.29 -7.47 -14.33
N SER A 176 4.48 -8.76 -14.59
CA SER A 176 4.54 -9.29 -15.96
C SER A 176 3.16 -9.59 -16.56
N GLY A 177 2.14 -9.75 -15.71
CA GLY A 177 0.74 -9.99 -16.10
C GLY A 177 -0.13 -8.74 -16.08
N SER A 178 0.41 -7.59 -15.64
CA SER A 178 -0.24 -6.30 -15.76
C SER A 178 0.02 -5.72 -17.15
N ALA A 179 -1.07 -5.65 -17.93
CA ALA A 179 -1.16 -5.09 -19.28
C ALA A 179 -0.40 -5.87 -20.37
N PRO A 180 -0.92 -5.94 -21.62
CA PRO A 180 -0.07 -6.26 -22.76
C PRO A 180 1.18 -5.37 -22.71
N PRO A 181 2.37 -5.85 -23.15
CA PRO A 181 3.51 -4.97 -23.25
C PRO A 181 3.05 -3.73 -24.00
N LEU A 182 3.28 -2.53 -23.44
CA LEU A 182 3.26 -1.32 -24.24
C LEU A 182 4.12 -1.67 -25.45
N GLY A 183 3.52 -1.67 -26.65
CA GLY A 183 4.25 -1.97 -27.87
C GLY A 183 5.53 -1.14 -27.88
N GLU A 184 6.58 -1.63 -28.54
CA GLU A 184 7.75 -0.78 -28.77
C GLU A 184 7.26 0.60 -29.21
N PRO A 185 7.76 1.69 -28.60
CA PRO A 185 7.32 3.02 -28.96
C PRO A 185 7.37 3.13 -30.48
N ALA A 186 6.25 3.54 -31.08
CA ALA A 186 6.16 3.64 -32.52
C ALA A 186 7.41 4.39 -33.03
N PRO A 187 8.06 3.90 -34.10
CA PRO A 187 9.24 4.57 -34.64
C PRO A 187 8.87 6.04 -34.90
N PRO A 188 9.74 7.00 -34.53
CA PRO A 188 9.44 8.42 -34.67
C PRO A 188 9.05 8.71 -36.13
N GLY A 189 7.78 9.06 -36.37
CA GLY A 189 7.25 9.30 -37.72
C GLY A 189 5.90 8.66 -38.06
N ALA A 190 5.30 7.85 -37.20
CA ALA A 190 3.87 7.51 -37.29
C ALA A 190 3.11 8.41 -36.31
N ASP A 191 2.32 9.37 -36.80
CA ASP A 191 1.47 10.33 -36.05
C ASP A 191 1.64 10.19 -34.54
N ASP A 192 2.62 10.93 -33.97
CA ASP A 192 3.07 10.74 -32.59
C ASP A 192 1.86 10.54 -31.65
N PRO A 193 1.78 9.45 -30.87
CA PRO A 193 0.72 9.30 -29.88
C PRO A 193 0.95 10.34 -28.79
N VAL A 194 0.37 11.52 -28.96
CA VAL A 194 0.53 12.66 -28.04
C VAL A 194 -0.23 12.33 -26.76
N SER A 195 0.48 12.31 -25.64
CA SER A 195 -0.17 12.29 -24.32
C SER A 195 -0.81 13.66 -24.07
N TYR A 196 -2.10 13.68 -23.76
CA TYR A 196 -2.84 14.92 -23.45
C TYR A 196 -3.68 14.77 -22.17
N LEU A 197 -4.07 15.90 -21.59
CA LEU A 197 -5.01 15.93 -20.47
C LEU A 197 -6.44 15.80 -20.99
N GLY A 198 -7.04 14.61 -20.84
CA GLY A 198 -8.38 14.32 -21.35
C GLY A 198 -9.51 14.92 -20.52
N LEU A 199 -9.43 14.82 -19.20
CA LEU A 199 -10.47 15.29 -18.27
C LEU A 199 -9.86 16.00 -17.08
N VAL A 200 -10.46 17.14 -16.71
CA VAL A 200 -10.16 17.86 -15.47
C VAL A 200 -11.40 17.88 -14.59
N SER A 201 -11.28 17.42 -13.35
CA SER A 201 -12.40 17.39 -12.42
C SER A 201 -12.68 18.76 -11.81
N LEU A 202 -13.95 19.15 -11.79
CA LEU A 202 -14.48 20.31 -11.10
C LEU A 202 -15.50 19.81 -10.07
N VAL A 203 -15.23 20.07 -8.79
CA VAL A 203 -16.09 19.60 -7.70
C VAL A 203 -17.31 20.51 -7.63
N VAL A 204 -18.49 19.92 -7.79
CA VAL A 204 -19.78 20.63 -7.82
C VAL A 204 -20.66 20.22 -6.65
N ARG A 205 -21.60 21.08 -6.25
CA ARG A 205 -22.56 20.77 -5.18
C ARG A 205 -23.72 19.95 -5.71
N ASP A 206 -24.25 20.31 -6.87
CA ASP A 206 -25.33 19.60 -7.54
C ASP A 206 -25.11 19.55 -9.06
N TYR A 207 -25.56 18.47 -9.69
CA TYR A 207 -25.33 18.25 -11.12
C TYR A 207 -26.18 19.20 -11.98
N ASP A 208 -27.45 19.42 -11.64
CA ASP A 208 -28.38 20.14 -12.51
C ASP A 208 -28.12 21.64 -12.48
N GLU A 209 -27.81 22.21 -11.31
CA GLU A 209 -27.39 23.63 -11.22
C GLU A 209 -26.06 23.87 -11.95
N ALA A 210 -25.12 22.91 -11.84
CA ALA A 210 -23.84 23.00 -12.51
C ALA A 210 -24.02 22.92 -14.03
N ILE A 211 -24.80 21.95 -14.52
CA ILE A 211 -25.13 21.84 -15.96
C ILE A 211 -25.78 23.14 -16.44
N ALA A 212 -26.78 23.67 -15.73
CA ALA A 212 -27.46 24.90 -16.10
C ALA A 212 -26.48 26.09 -16.23
N PHE A 213 -25.53 26.23 -15.31
CA PHE A 213 -24.53 27.29 -15.37
C PHE A 213 -23.48 27.06 -16.47
N TYR A 214 -22.82 25.90 -16.48
CA TYR A 214 -21.70 25.64 -17.41
C TYR A 214 -22.16 25.56 -18.86
N VAL A 215 -23.32 24.97 -19.11
CA VAL A 215 -23.89 24.88 -20.47
C VAL A 215 -24.64 26.15 -20.84
N GLY A 216 -25.51 26.64 -19.96
CA GLY A 216 -26.37 27.79 -20.24
C GLY A 216 -25.63 29.12 -20.20
N SER A 217 -25.04 29.46 -19.05
CA SER A 217 -24.39 30.76 -18.84
C SER A 217 -23.00 30.83 -19.48
N LEU A 218 -22.17 29.80 -19.30
CA LEU A 218 -20.81 29.78 -19.85
C LEU A 218 -20.79 29.42 -21.35
N GLY A 219 -21.77 28.65 -21.81
CA GLY A 219 -21.91 28.25 -23.21
C GLY A 219 -21.13 26.98 -23.59
N LEU A 220 -20.71 26.18 -22.61
CA LEU A 220 -20.08 24.88 -22.87
C LEU A 220 -21.08 23.90 -23.50
N GLU A 221 -20.58 22.89 -24.19
CA GLU A 221 -21.35 21.76 -24.71
C GLU A 221 -21.40 20.65 -23.67
N LEU A 222 -22.58 20.08 -23.42
CA LEU A 222 -22.75 18.85 -22.65
C LEU A 222 -22.39 17.65 -23.53
N LEU A 223 -21.36 16.89 -23.14
CA LEU A 223 -20.92 15.71 -23.88
C LEU A 223 -21.61 14.45 -23.40
N GLU A 224 -21.68 14.31 -22.09
CA GLU A 224 -22.24 13.12 -21.48
C GLU A 224 -22.90 13.47 -20.16
N ASP A 225 -24.00 12.77 -19.90
CA ASP A 225 -24.74 12.79 -18.65
C ASP A 225 -25.34 11.40 -18.44
N ARG A 226 -24.57 10.52 -17.79
CA ARG A 226 -24.89 9.09 -17.67
C ARG A 226 -24.98 8.67 -16.21
N LEU A 227 -26.08 8.02 -15.82
CA LEU A 227 -26.22 7.41 -14.50
C LEU A 227 -25.24 6.24 -14.34
N GLN A 228 -24.59 6.16 -13.17
CA GLN A 228 -23.66 5.09 -12.81
C GLN A 228 -24.30 4.14 -11.77
N ASP A 229 -23.70 2.95 -11.62
CA ASP A 229 -24.20 1.88 -10.73
C ASP A 229 -24.29 2.30 -9.26
N ASP A 230 -23.46 3.24 -8.83
CA ASP A 230 -23.44 3.80 -7.47
C ASP A 230 -24.46 4.94 -7.26
N GLY A 231 -25.28 5.25 -8.28
CA GLY A 231 -26.27 6.33 -8.26
C GLY A 231 -25.69 7.72 -8.53
N SER A 232 -24.39 7.86 -8.79
CA SER A 232 -23.79 9.10 -9.28
C SER A 232 -24.04 9.32 -10.77
N ARG A 233 -23.78 10.53 -11.28
CA ARG A 233 -23.84 10.83 -12.72
C ARG A 233 -22.44 11.14 -13.23
N TRP A 234 -22.08 10.52 -14.35
CA TRP A 234 -20.92 10.89 -15.13
C TRP A 234 -21.30 12.04 -16.04
N VAL A 235 -20.98 13.27 -15.63
CA VAL A 235 -21.35 14.49 -16.35
C VAL A 235 -20.10 15.19 -16.87
N THR A 236 -19.96 15.29 -18.18
CA THR A 236 -18.82 15.97 -18.81
C THR A 236 -19.27 17.09 -19.74
N VAL A 237 -18.59 18.23 -19.64
CA VAL A 237 -18.83 19.41 -20.46
C VAL A 237 -17.54 19.88 -21.11
N ARG A 238 -17.59 20.52 -22.27
CA ARG A 238 -16.39 21.08 -22.91
C ARG A 238 -16.68 22.40 -23.62
N PRO A 239 -15.65 23.24 -23.87
CA PRO A 239 -15.77 24.33 -24.81
C PRO A 239 -16.17 23.82 -26.20
N ARG A 240 -17.03 24.55 -26.90
CA ARG A 240 -17.49 24.16 -28.24
C ARG A 240 -16.29 24.05 -29.19
N GLY A 241 -16.17 22.92 -29.88
CA GLY A 241 -15.08 22.67 -30.83
C GLY A 241 -13.78 22.13 -30.22
N ALA A 242 -13.65 22.08 -28.89
CA ALA A 242 -12.51 21.45 -28.23
C ALA A 242 -12.51 19.92 -28.44
N ARG A 243 -11.33 19.32 -28.63
CA ARG A 243 -11.21 17.88 -28.91
C ARG A 243 -10.52 17.11 -27.79
N GLU A 244 -9.52 17.72 -27.17
CA GLU A 244 -8.57 17.05 -26.28
C GLU A 244 -9.06 17.08 -24.83
N THR A 245 -9.50 18.22 -24.32
CA THR A 245 -9.82 18.39 -22.89
C THR A 245 -11.31 18.66 -22.65
N ALA A 246 -11.88 17.98 -21.67
CA ALA A 246 -13.20 18.27 -21.12
C ALA A 246 -13.17 18.42 -19.59
N VAL A 247 -14.23 18.99 -19.04
CA VAL A 247 -14.43 19.17 -17.60
C VAL A 247 -15.40 18.11 -17.11
N LEU A 248 -14.98 17.33 -16.11
CA LEU A 248 -15.84 16.39 -15.39
C LEU A 248 -16.48 17.12 -14.21
N LEU A 249 -17.80 17.27 -14.22
CA LEU A 249 -18.55 17.82 -13.09
C LEU A 249 -18.72 16.72 -12.05
N ALA A 250 -17.90 16.77 -10.99
CA ALA A 250 -17.83 15.74 -9.96
C ALA A 250 -18.61 16.19 -8.71
N ARG A 251 -19.82 15.64 -8.49
CA ARG A 251 -20.63 16.02 -7.32
C ARG A 251 -19.96 15.62 -6.02
N ALA A 252 -19.85 16.56 -5.09
CA ALA A 252 -19.41 16.30 -3.73
C ALA A 252 -20.40 15.38 -2.99
N VAL A 253 -19.88 14.37 -2.30
CA VAL A 253 -20.67 13.40 -1.51
C VAL A 253 -20.12 13.21 -0.09
N THR A 254 -19.07 13.95 0.27
CA THR A 254 -18.46 13.93 1.59
C THR A 254 -18.24 15.35 2.11
N PRO A 255 -18.21 15.57 3.44
CA PRO A 255 -17.94 16.89 4.01
C PRO A 255 -16.61 17.50 3.55
N VAL A 256 -15.59 16.66 3.31
CA VAL A 256 -14.29 17.13 2.81
C VAL A 256 -14.41 17.64 1.37
N GLN A 257 -15.19 16.97 0.51
CA GLN A 257 -15.42 17.42 -0.87
C GLN A 257 -16.31 18.66 -0.91
N GLU A 258 -17.37 18.70 -0.11
CA GLU A 258 -18.27 19.85 0.00
C GLU A 258 -17.50 21.12 0.38
N ALA A 259 -16.55 21.01 1.32
CA ALA A 259 -15.67 22.11 1.71
C ALA A 259 -14.70 22.57 0.61
N ARG A 260 -14.56 21.84 -0.51
CA ARG A 260 -13.72 22.22 -1.66
C ARG A 260 -14.51 22.82 -2.82
N VAL A 261 -15.83 22.79 -2.79
CA VAL A 261 -16.66 23.44 -3.81
C VAL A 261 -16.38 24.94 -3.79
N GLY A 262 -15.79 25.47 -4.87
CA GLY A 262 -15.35 26.87 -4.97
C GLY A 262 -13.90 27.16 -4.56
N ASP A 263 -13.20 26.20 -3.93
CA ASP A 263 -11.82 26.37 -3.44
C ASP A 263 -10.88 25.22 -3.87
N GLN A 264 -11.20 24.53 -4.96
CA GLN A 264 -10.43 23.35 -5.39
C GLN A 264 -9.00 23.67 -5.86
N VAL A 265 -8.71 24.94 -6.14
CA VAL A 265 -7.37 25.45 -6.51
C VAL A 265 -6.80 26.43 -5.48
N GLY A 266 -7.37 26.51 -4.27
CA GLY A 266 -6.86 27.35 -3.19
C GLY A 266 -6.92 28.85 -3.51
N GLY A 267 -8.05 29.33 -4.04
CA GLY A 267 -8.26 30.75 -4.42
C GLY A 267 -7.47 31.27 -5.64
N ARG A 268 -6.68 30.43 -6.32
CA ARG A 268 -5.96 30.79 -7.56
C ARG A 268 -6.89 30.76 -8.77
N VAL A 269 -6.46 31.37 -9.88
CA VAL A 269 -7.06 31.09 -11.19
C VAL A 269 -6.68 29.66 -11.58
N GLY A 270 -7.68 28.80 -11.73
CA GLY A 270 -7.48 27.36 -11.95
C GLY A 270 -7.57 26.94 -13.42
N LEU A 271 -8.38 27.64 -14.22
CA LEU A 271 -8.72 27.25 -15.59
C LEU A 271 -8.69 28.45 -16.54
N PHE A 272 -8.31 28.17 -17.79
CA PHE A 272 -8.17 29.16 -18.85
C PHE A 272 -9.05 28.75 -20.03
N LEU A 273 -10.09 29.53 -20.29
CA LEU A 273 -11.01 29.34 -21.39
C LEU A 273 -10.57 30.19 -22.58
N HIS A 274 -10.06 29.54 -23.61
CA HIS A 274 -9.68 30.20 -24.84
C HIS A 274 -10.90 30.46 -25.74
N THR A 275 -10.90 31.61 -26.41
CA THR A 275 -11.93 32.00 -27.39
C THR A 275 -11.29 32.64 -28.63
N ASP A 276 -11.97 32.51 -29.77
CA ASP A 276 -11.67 33.18 -31.04
C ASP A 276 -12.23 34.61 -31.10
N ASP A 277 -13.23 34.92 -30.29
CA ASP A 277 -13.90 36.23 -30.25
C ASP A 277 -14.23 36.59 -28.80
N PHE A 278 -13.30 37.30 -28.18
CA PHE A 278 -13.39 37.76 -26.81
C PHE A 278 -14.61 38.64 -26.59
N VAL A 279 -14.90 39.56 -27.50
CA VAL A 279 -15.97 40.55 -27.33
C VAL A 279 -17.34 39.86 -27.33
N ARG A 280 -17.55 38.92 -28.26
CA ARG A 280 -18.76 38.11 -28.34
C ARG A 280 -18.98 37.28 -27.08
N ASP A 281 -17.96 36.55 -26.64
CA ASP A 281 -18.10 35.62 -25.53
C ASP A 281 -18.18 36.33 -24.18
N TYR A 282 -17.36 37.37 -23.97
CA TYR A 282 -17.46 38.26 -22.80
C TYR A 282 -18.86 38.89 -22.71
N GLY A 283 -19.37 39.43 -23.81
CA GLY A 283 -20.70 40.04 -23.88
C GLY A 283 -21.82 39.04 -23.55
N ARG A 284 -21.79 37.85 -24.15
CA ARG A 284 -22.76 36.77 -23.87
C ARG A 284 -22.71 36.35 -22.40
N MET A 285 -21.52 36.04 -21.88
CA MET A 285 -21.35 35.56 -20.51
C MET A 285 -21.81 36.62 -19.49
N LYS A 286 -21.45 37.88 -19.72
CA LYS A 286 -21.89 38.99 -18.87
C LYS A 286 -23.40 39.19 -18.91
N ALA A 287 -24.02 39.11 -20.10
CA ALA A 287 -25.48 39.18 -20.24
C ALA A 287 -26.20 37.99 -19.57
N ALA A 288 -25.54 36.82 -19.51
CA ALA A 288 -26.03 35.63 -18.80
C ALA A 288 -25.73 35.63 -17.29
N GLY A 289 -25.20 36.73 -16.74
CA GLY A 289 -24.98 36.91 -15.30
C GLY A 289 -23.66 36.37 -14.76
N VAL A 290 -22.70 36.00 -15.61
CA VAL A 290 -21.37 35.56 -15.16
C VAL A 290 -20.62 36.74 -14.51
N ALA A 291 -20.08 36.50 -13.31
CA ALA A 291 -19.40 37.52 -12.51
C ALA A 291 -17.94 37.70 -12.96
N PHE A 292 -17.67 38.75 -13.73
CA PHE A 292 -16.31 39.16 -14.06
C PHE A 292 -15.72 40.02 -12.93
N GLU A 293 -14.49 39.70 -12.51
CA GLU A 293 -13.78 40.40 -11.44
C GLU A 293 -13.14 41.71 -11.92
N GLU A 294 -12.99 41.85 -13.23
CA GLU A 294 -12.28 42.95 -13.86
C GLU A 294 -12.83 43.27 -15.25
N LEU A 295 -12.47 44.45 -15.76
CA LEU A 295 -12.70 44.79 -17.16
C LEU A 295 -11.68 44.08 -18.05
N PRO A 296 -12.03 43.78 -19.31
CA PRO A 296 -11.08 43.23 -20.28
C PRO A 296 -9.84 44.12 -20.38
N ARG A 297 -8.67 43.50 -20.26
CA ARG A 297 -7.39 44.18 -20.42
C ARG A 297 -6.58 43.57 -21.56
N GLN A 298 -5.73 44.40 -22.16
CA GLN A 298 -4.80 44.00 -23.20
C GLN A 298 -3.47 43.62 -22.56
N GLU A 299 -2.99 42.42 -22.86
CA GLU A 299 -1.70 41.90 -22.45
C GLU A 299 -0.89 41.49 -23.70
N PHE A 300 0.42 41.31 -23.56
CA PHE A 300 1.28 40.95 -24.70
C PHE A 300 0.85 39.62 -25.36
N TYR A 301 0.30 38.69 -24.58
CA TYR A 301 -0.16 37.38 -25.04
C TYR A 301 -1.60 37.36 -25.55
N GLY A 302 -2.40 38.40 -25.30
CA GLY A 302 -3.81 38.41 -25.69
C GLY A 302 -4.71 39.34 -24.88
N THR A 303 -6.00 39.28 -25.16
CA THR A 303 -7.04 39.96 -24.36
C THR A 303 -7.56 38.99 -23.29
N VAL A 304 -7.58 39.42 -22.03
CA VAL A 304 -7.94 38.56 -20.89
C VAL A 304 -8.88 39.27 -19.89
N ALA A 305 -9.78 38.51 -19.28
CA ALA A 305 -10.53 38.91 -18.09
C ALA A 305 -10.82 37.71 -17.18
N ALA A 306 -10.58 37.88 -15.88
CA ALA A 306 -10.92 36.92 -14.85
C ALA A 306 -12.42 36.96 -14.52
N PHE A 307 -13.02 35.79 -14.32
CA PHE A 307 -14.39 35.62 -13.87
C PHE A 307 -14.52 34.50 -12.86
N GLN A 308 -15.63 34.50 -12.13
CA GLN A 308 -16.00 33.45 -11.19
C GLN A 308 -17.09 32.56 -11.79
N ASP A 309 -16.94 31.24 -11.63
CA ASP A 309 -18.01 30.29 -11.91
C ASP A 309 -19.11 30.30 -10.84
N LEU A 310 -20.08 29.38 -10.97
CA LEU A 310 -21.21 29.24 -10.05
C LEU A 310 -20.81 29.17 -8.57
N TYR A 311 -19.62 28.64 -8.26
CA TYR A 311 -19.15 28.37 -6.91
C TYR A 311 -18.03 29.31 -6.46
N GLY A 312 -17.63 30.27 -7.31
CA GLY A 312 -16.53 31.18 -7.00
C GLY A 312 -15.15 30.69 -7.45
N ASN A 313 -15.03 29.56 -8.16
CA ASN A 313 -13.73 29.21 -8.73
C ASN A 313 -13.37 30.24 -9.80
N ARG A 314 -12.09 30.61 -9.86
CA ARG A 314 -11.60 31.67 -10.74
C ARG A 314 -11.09 31.10 -12.05
N TRP A 315 -11.57 31.67 -13.15
CA TRP A 315 -11.23 31.32 -14.52
C TRP A 315 -10.77 32.55 -15.27
N ASN A 316 -9.94 32.38 -16.29
CA ASN A 316 -9.66 33.43 -17.27
C ASN A 316 -10.36 33.13 -18.58
N LEU A 317 -11.13 34.09 -19.11
CA LEU A 317 -11.45 34.13 -20.54
C LEU A 317 -10.26 34.76 -21.25
N LEU A 318 -9.77 34.14 -22.33
CA LEU A 318 -8.57 34.57 -23.03
C LEU A 318 -8.71 34.43 -24.55
N GLN A 319 -8.45 35.49 -25.29
CA GLN A 319 -8.21 35.43 -26.73
C GLN A 319 -6.72 35.68 -26.96
N SER A 320 -6.01 34.66 -27.47
CA SER A 320 -4.58 34.76 -27.75
C SER A 320 -4.33 35.68 -28.94
N ASN A 321 -3.25 36.45 -28.88
CA ASN A 321 -2.72 37.12 -30.07
C ASN A 321 -2.09 36.05 -30.98
N ALA A 322 -2.44 36.03 -32.28
CA ALA A 322 -2.00 35.01 -33.24
C ALA A 322 -0.47 34.81 -33.32
N SER A 323 0.33 35.74 -32.79
CA SER A 323 1.79 35.70 -32.75
C SER A 323 2.37 34.98 -31.52
N ALA A 324 1.56 34.52 -30.57
CA ALA A 324 2.01 34.07 -29.24
C ALA A 324 1.84 32.55 -28.97
N VAL A 325 1.38 31.76 -29.94
CA VAL A 325 1.29 30.29 -29.81
C VAL A 325 2.53 29.67 -30.47
N PRO A 326 3.47 29.06 -29.72
CA PRO A 326 4.43 28.15 -30.33
C PRO A 326 3.65 26.95 -30.88
N GLY A 327 3.84 26.65 -32.17
CA GLY A 327 3.30 25.46 -32.81
C GLY A 327 3.90 24.16 -32.28
#